data_AF-A0A5C7BEX9-F1
#
_entry.id   AF-A0A5C7BEX9-F1
#
_cell.length_a   1.000
_cell.length_b   1.000
_cell.length_c   1.000
_cell.angle_alpha   90.00
_cell.angle_beta   90.00
_cell.angle_gamma   90.00
#
_symmetry.space_group_name_H-M   'P 1'
#
loop_
_entity.id
_entity.type
_entity.pdbx_description
1 polymer ?
#
loop_
_entity_poly.entity_id
_entity_poly.type
_entity_poly.pdbx_seq_one_letter_code
_entity_poly.pdbx_strand_id
1 'polypeptide(L)'
;MKLSTQILLYTLLLSFLSCEDEPIEGDFLTGGLTCEVALANTSQAALNFLSVNDDNYTQLCTAYRNALQAQIQACGDSDASLQIIVNGLGDCTNNNQEATALEGTWLLTAWLGEEPIDLNNDGTASDNFLDEMDCYENETIVFDIDGTAISMSTSYASFIFDIEVGTTDQFTYTIECEFEDENTNMTWSQSGNTVTLDDGTTVSDFILNGNQLSIFIPEGFFAFSSDFTATTTQDLTFVYTKQ
;
A
#
# COMPACT_ATOMS: atom_id res chain seq x y z
N MET A 1 29.82 -65.34 15.49
CA MET A 1 28.96 -65.68 14.34
C MET A 1 29.06 -64.53 13.35
N LYS A 2 29.57 -64.80 12.15
CA LYS A 2 29.76 -63.84 11.06
C LYS A 2 28.44 -63.58 10.34
N LEU A 3 28.16 -62.33 9.99
CA LEU A 3 27.42 -61.92 8.77
C LEU A 3 27.64 -60.40 8.61
N SER A 4 28.71 -59.93 7.95
CA SER A 4 28.92 -59.82 6.50
C SER A 4 27.78 -59.09 5.78
N THR A 5 27.93 -57.78 5.53
CA THR A 5 28.38 -57.13 4.26
C THR A 5 27.28 -56.98 3.20
N GLN A 6 27.17 -55.75 2.69
CA GLN A 6 26.41 -55.26 1.52
C GLN A 6 24.98 -54.74 1.77
N ILE A 7 24.85 -53.43 2.00
CA ILE A 7 24.16 -52.51 1.07
C ILE A 7 25.06 -51.26 1.01
N LEU A 8 25.92 -51.24 0.00
CA LEU A 8 26.59 -50.05 -0.50
C LEU A 8 25.59 -49.37 -1.45
N LEU A 9 25.67 -48.04 -1.57
CA LEU A 9 25.08 -47.20 -2.63
C LEU A 9 23.70 -46.58 -2.36
N TYR A 10 23.63 -45.61 -1.45
CA TYR A 10 22.72 -44.44 -1.57
C TYR A 10 23.21 -43.29 -0.65
N THR A 11 24.41 -42.79 -0.94
CA THR A 11 24.97 -41.55 -0.34
C THR A 11 25.48 -40.63 -1.44
N LEU A 12 24.62 -40.34 -2.41
CA LEU A 12 24.84 -39.31 -3.42
C LEU A 12 23.50 -38.61 -3.69
N LEU A 13 23.55 -37.27 -3.70
CA LEU A 13 22.45 -36.30 -3.83
C LEU A 13 21.74 -35.87 -2.52
N LEU A 14 22.49 -35.21 -1.64
CA LEU A 14 21.93 -34.30 -0.62
C LEU A 14 22.81 -33.04 -0.47
N SER A 15 23.31 -32.53 -1.59
CA SER A 15 24.19 -31.35 -1.62
C SER A 15 23.99 -30.50 -2.87
N PHE A 16 22.77 -30.05 -3.16
CA PHE A 16 22.50 -28.90 -4.04
C PHE A 16 21.12 -28.31 -3.71
N LEU A 17 21.04 -27.59 -2.59
CA LEU A 17 20.16 -26.43 -2.40
C LEU A 17 20.91 -25.48 -1.45
N SER A 18 22.14 -25.13 -1.83
CA SER A 18 22.70 -23.85 -1.43
C SER A 18 22.07 -22.86 -2.40
N CYS A 19 21.27 -21.94 -1.88
CA CYS A 19 20.87 -20.75 -2.62
C CYS A 19 22.17 -20.07 -3.06
N GLU A 20 22.43 -20.04 -4.38
CA GLU A 20 23.44 -19.17 -4.94
C GLU A 20 22.87 -17.75 -4.84
N ASP A 21 23.27 -17.01 -3.81
CA ASP A 21 23.25 -15.55 -3.82
C ASP A 21 24.27 -15.12 -4.89
N GLU A 22 23.84 -15.09 -6.15
CA GLU A 22 24.56 -14.32 -7.16
C GLU A 22 24.16 -12.84 -7.05
N PRO A 23 25.14 -11.93 -7.08
CA PRO A 23 24.86 -10.50 -7.07
C PRO A 23 24.22 -10.10 -8.41
N ILE A 24 23.07 -9.42 -8.31
CA ILE A 24 22.29 -8.89 -9.42
C ILE A 24 23.13 -7.83 -10.16
N GLU A 25 23.67 -8.18 -11.33
CA GLU A 25 24.07 -7.20 -12.34
C GLU A 25 22.85 -6.86 -13.21
N GLY A 26 22.56 -5.56 -13.29
CA GLY A 26 21.31 -5.02 -13.79
C GLY A 26 21.06 -5.20 -15.29
N ASP A 27 19.78 -5.31 -15.59
CA ASP A 27 19.19 -4.82 -16.84
C ASP A 27 17.89 -4.07 -16.48
N PHE A 28 18.07 -2.81 -16.07
CA PHE A 28 16.99 -1.84 -16.11
C PHE A 28 16.84 -1.42 -17.58
N LEU A 29 15.73 -1.81 -18.22
CA LEU A 29 14.81 -0.92 -18.93
C LEU A 29 13.75 -1.73 -19.73
N THR A 30 12.49 -1.46 -19.40
CA THR A 30 11.26 -1.74 -20.16
C THR A 30 10.80 -3.21 -20.28
N GLY A 31 9.86 -3.63 -19.42
CA GLY A 31 8.99 -4.76 -19.78
C GLY A 31 8.43 -5.62 -18.65
N GLY A 32 7.51 -5.09 -17.83
CA GLY A 32 6.65 -5.90 -16.97
C GLY A 32 7.36 -6.72 -15.87
N LEU A 33 6.56 -7.27 -14.95
CA LEU A 33 7.03 -8.21 -13.95
C LEU A 33 7.51 -9.49 -14.66
N THR A 34 8.76 -9.91 -14.45
CA THR A 34 9.23 -11.18 -15.03
C THR A 34 8.58 -12.37 -14.33
N CYS A 35 8.48 -13.51 -15.01
CA CYS A 35 7.90 -14.72 -14.42
C CYS A 35 8.64 -15.17 -13.15
N GLU A 36 9.97 -15.01 -13.10
CA GLU A 36 10.78 -15.35 -11.94
C GLU A 36 10.46 -14.48 -10.72
N VAL A 37 10.37 -13.16 -10.90
CA VAL A 37 9.98 -12.25 -9.83
C VAL A 37 8.54 -12.50 -9.39
N ALA A 38 7.64 -12.79 -10.34
CA ALA A 38 6.25 -13.12 -10.01
C ALA A 38 6.14 -14.40 -9.15
N LEU A 39 6.94 -15.42 -9.45
CA LEU A 39 7.02 -16.65 -8.63
C LEU A 39 7.55 -16.37 -7.22
N ALA A 40 8.58 -15.54 -7.09
CA ALA A 40 9.14 -15.12 -5.80
C ALA A 40 8.10 -14.36 -4.97
N ASN A 41 7.42 -13.38 -5.59
CA ASN A 41 6.37 -12.58 -4.96
C ASN A 41 5.19 -13.46 -4.50
N THR A 42 4.73 -14.40 -5.32
CA THR A 42 3.68 -15.35 -4.94
C THR A 42 4.11 -16.22 -3.76
N SER A 43 5.35 -16.72 -3.78
CA SER A 43 5.88 -17.55 -2.69
C SER A 43 5.94 -16.78 -1.38
N GLN A 44 6.41 -15.54 -1.40
CA GLN A 44 6.45 -14.66 -0.23
C GLN A 44 5.04 -14.31 0.26
N ALA A 45 4.12 -13.95 -0.64
CA ALA A 45 2.75 -13.64 -0.28
C ALA A 45 2.01 -14.84 0.31
N ALA A 46 2.28 -16.06 -0.21
CA ALA A 46 1.76 -17.30 0.37
C ALA A 46 2.29 -17.53 1.80
N LEU A 47 3.57 -17.29 2.05
CA LEU A 47 4.15 -17.39 3.39
C LEU A 47 3.54 -16.37 4.35
N ASN A 48 3.35 -15.13 3.91
CA ASN A 48 2.69 -14.10 4.71
C ASN A 48 1.26 -14.53 5.04
N PHE A 49 0.53 -15.08 4.07
CA PHE A 49 -0.84 -15.59 4.25
C PHE A 49 -0.95 -16.76 5.25
N LEU A 50 0.13 -17.51 5.52
CA LEU A 50 0.12 -18.50 6.60
C LEU A 50 0.01 -17.89 8.00
N SER A 51 0.34 -16.60 8.13
CA SER A 51 0.28 -15.85 9.39
C SER A 51 -1.05 -15.09 9.55
N VAL A 52 -2.07 -15.49 8.79
CA VAL A 52 -3.36 -14.81 8.76
C VAL A 52 -4.13 -14.95 10.07
N ASN A 53 -4.78 -13.87 10.47
CA ASN A 53 -5.74 -13.76 11.56
C ASN A 53 -6.87 -12.82 11.11
N ASP A 54 -7.86 -12.59 11.97
CA ASP A 54 -9.03 -11.80 11.61
C ASP A 54 -8.68 -10.34 11.24
N ASP A 55 -7.67 -9.75 11.88
CA ASP A 55 -7.26 -8.36 11.68
C ASP A 55 -6.52 -8.13 10.36
N ASN A 56 -5.78 -9.13 9.87
CA ASN A 56 -4.94 -9.01 8.67
C ASN A 56 -5.42 -9.87 7.49
N TYR A 57 -6.57 -10.55 7.62
CA TYR A 57 -7.12 -11.43 6.60
C TYR A 57 -7.26 -10.76 5.24
N THR A 58 -7.96 -9.63 5.20
CA THR A 58 -8.27 -8.93 3.94
C THR A 58 -6.99 -8.49 3.23
N GLN A 59 -6.01 -7.96 3.99
CA GLN A 59 -4.73 -7.51 3.45
C GLN A 59 -3.91 -8.68 2.89
N LEU A 60 -3.70 -9.73 3.68
CA LEU A 60 -2.85 -10.85 3.30
C LEU A 60 -3.50 -11.71 2.21
N CYS A 61 -4.83 -11.89 2.25
CA CYS A 61 -5.57 -12.56 1.18
C CYS A 61 -5.46 -11.79 -0.14
N THR A 62 -5.66 -10.47 -0.11
CA THR A 62 -5.60 -9.63 -1.31
C THR A 62 -4.19 -9.61 -1.89
N ALA A 63 -3.16 -9.46 -1.05
CA ALA A 63 -1.76 -9.53 -1.47
C ALA A 63 -1.43 -10.87 -2.13
N TYR A 64 -1.87 -11.98 -1.54
CA TYR A 64 -1.65 -13.31 -2.11
C TYR A 64 -2.41 -13.52 -3.42
N ARG A 65 -3.68 -13.09 -3.50
CA ARG A 65 -4.50 -13.14 -4.72
C ARG A 65 -3.88 -12.32 -5.86
N ASN A 66 -3.40 -11.11 -5.57
CA ASN A 66 -2.79 -10.23 -6.56
C ASN A 66 -1.45 -10.81 -7.06
N ALA A 67 -0.64 -11.39 -6.17
CA ALA A 67 0.60 -12.05 -6.56
C ALA A 67 0.35 -13.25 -7.49
N LEU A 68 -0.68 -14.07 -7.20
CA LEU A 68 -1.12 -15.14 -8.08
C LEU A 68 -1.56 -14.62 -9.46
N GLN A 69 -2.31 -13.51 -9.51
CA GLN A 69 -2.73 -12.90 -10.78
C GLN A 69 -1.53 -12.34 -11.58
N ALA A 70 -0.57 -11.71 -10.91
CA ALA A 70 0.66 -11.25 -11.53
C ALA A 70 1.50 -12.42 -12.07
N GLN A 71 1.54 -13.55 -11.35
CA GLN A 71 2.16 -14.78 -11.83
C GLN A 71 1.43 -15.36 -13.04
N ILE A 72 0.09 -15.39 -13.05
CA ILE A 72 -0.69 -15.82 -14.22
C ILE A 72 -0.37 -14.94 -15.44
N GLN A 73 -0.26 -13.62 -15.24
CA GLN A 73 0.05 -12.68 -16.30
C GLN A 73 1.48 -12.84 -16.85
N ALA A 74 2.46 -13.05 -15.96
CA ALA A 74 3.88 -13.14 -16.33
C ALA A 74 4.31 -14.54 -16.82
N CYS A 75 3.72 -15.61 -16.27
CA CYS A 75 4.12 -16.99 -16.53
C CYS A 75 3.10 -17.79 -17.35
N GLY A 76 1.85 -17.35 -17.41
CA GLY A 76 0.73 -18.11 -17.98
C GLY A 76 0.18 -19.19 -17.03
N ASP A 77 -1.03 -19.65 -17.31
CA ASP A 77 -1.77 -20.65 -16.51
C ASP A 77 -2.62 -21.56 -17.41
N SER A 78 -1.96 -22.37 -18.24
CA SER A 78 -2.63 -23.16 -19.28
C SER A 78 -3.51 -24.29 -18.73
N ASP A 79 -3.23 -24.76 -17.51
CA ASP A 79 -4.01 -25.79 -16.82
C ASP A 79 -5.03 -25.22 -15.81
N ALA A 80 -5.11 -23.88 -15.73
CA ALA A 80 -5.95 -23.13 -14.80
C ALA A 80 -5.68 -23.44 -13.31
N SER A 81 -4.54 -24.03 -12.97
CA SER A 81 -4.21 -24.42 -11.60
C SER A 81 -4.09 -23.22 -10.67
N LEU A 82 -3.49 -22.12 -11.14
CA LEU A 82 -3.37 -20.87 -10.37
C LEU A 82 -4.71 -20.16 -10.29
N GLN A 83 -5.48 -20.15 -11.38
CA GLN A 83 -6.80 -19.55 -11.43
C GLN A 83 -7.78 -20.27 -10.48
N ILE A 84 -7.64 -21.58 -10.28
CA ILE A 84 -8.41 -22.32 -9.28
C ILE A 84 -8.09 -21.83 -7.85
N ILE A 85 -6.82 -21.55 -7.56
CA ILE A 85 -6.41 -21.01 -6.25
C ILE A 85 -6.99 -19.60 -6.06
N VAL A 86 -6.87 -18.72 -7.07
CA VAL A 86 -7.48 -17.38 -7.06
C VAL A 86 -8.99 -17.46 -6.80
N ASN A 87 -9.69 -18.37 -7.47
CA ASN A 87 -11.12 -18.57 -7.26
C ASN A 87 -11.44 -19.11 -5.85
N GLY A 88 -10.57 -19.96 -5.30
CA GLY A 88 -10.70 -20.51 -3.95
C GLY A 88 -10.53 -19.47 -2.84
N LEU A 89 -9.72 -18.43 -3.08
CA LEU A 89 -9.56 -17.28 -2.17
C LEU A 89 -10.80 -16.38 -2.14
N GLY A 90 -11.63 -16.41 -3.20
CA GLY A 90 -12.82 -15.59 -3.32
C GLY A 90 -12.53 -14.09 -3.42
N ASP A 91 -13.42 -13.27 -2.86
CA ASP A 91 -13.30 -11.81 -2.89
C ASP A 91 -12.35 -11.25 -1.82
N CYS A 92 -11.76 -12.11 -0.98
CA CYS A 92 -10.90 -11.74 0.14
C CYS A 92 -11.59 -10.88 1.21
N THR A 93 -12.92 -10.95 1.31
CA THR A 93 -13.65 -10.33 2.41
C THR A 93 -13.68 -11.28 3.62
N ASN A 94 -13.30 -10.77 4.80
CA ASN A 94 -13.54 -11.51 6.04
C ASN A 94 -14.99 -11.32 6.49
N ASN A 95 -15.89 -12.18 6.03
CA ASN A 95 -17.30 -12.17 6.48
C ASN A 95 -17.46 -12.56 7.97
N ASN A 96 -16.37 -12.95 8.64
CA ASN A 96 -16.31 -13.22 10.08
C ASN A 96 -15.56 -12.13 10.87
N GLN A 97 -15.06 -11.06 10.22
CA GLN A 97 -14.75 -9.85 10.95
C GLN A 97 -16.09 -9.28 11.42
N GLU A 98 -16.36 -9.39 12.72
CA GLU A 98 -17.23 -8.38 13.33
C GLU A 98 -16.64 -7.04 12.92
N ALA A 99 -17.45 -6.16 12.33
CA ALA A 99 -17.03 -4.80 12.04
C ALA A 99 -16.37 -4.27 13.31
N THR A 100 -15.05 -4.04 13.26
CA THR A 100 -14.37 -3.33 14.34
C THR A 100 -15.19 -2.07 14.56
N ALA A 101 -15.67 -1.87 15.78
CA ALA A 101 -16.45 -0.69 16.13
C ALA A 101 -15.74 0.55 15.54
N LEU A 102 -16.37 1.24 14.59
CA LEU A 102 -15.75 2.37 13.90
C LEU A 102 -15.52 3.52 14.89
N GLU A 103 -16.34 3.59 15.93
CA GLU A 103 -16.31 4.59 16.97
C GLU A 103 -14.92 4.73 17.59
N GLY A 104 -14.52 5.99 17.81
CA GLY A 104 -13.22 6.36 18.36
C GLY A 104 -12.46 7.37 17.51
N THR A 105 -11.21 7.60 17.89
CA THR A 105 -10.31 8.55 17.23
C THR A 105 -9.39 7.83 16.27
N TRP A 106 -9.27 8.38 15.07
CA TRP A 106 -8.44 7.88 13.99
C TRP A 106 -7.46 8.97 13.62
N LEU A 107 -6.17 8.66 13.64
CA LEU A 107 -5.07 9.59 13.35
C LEU A 107 -4.60 9.36 11.92
N LEU A 108 -4.39 10.40 11.13
CA LEU A 108 -3.70 10.26 9.84
C LEU A 108 -2.26 9.82 10.09
N THR A 109 -1.91 8.65 9.58
CA THR A 109 -0.60 8.03 9.82
C THR A 109 0.20 7.78 8.56
N ALA A 110 -0.45 7.79 7.40
CA ALA A 110 0.27 7.72 6.14
C ALA A 110 -0.44 8.49 5.04
N TRP A 111 0.39 9.04 4.17
CA TRP A 111 -0.02 9.64 2.91
C TRP A 111 0.81 8.99 1.79
N LEU A 112 0.24 7.95 1.19
CA LEU A 112 0.95 7.07 0.26
C LEU A 112 0.83 7.57 -1.17
N GLY A 113 1.96 7.88 -1.80
CA GLY A 113 2.07 8.11 -3.25
C GLY A 113 2.32 6.82 -4.03
N GLU A 114 2.25 6.91 -5.36
CA GLU A 114 2.56 5.78 -6.25
C GLU A 114 4.07 5.50 -6.32
N GLU A 115 4.88 6.56 -6.30
CA GLU A 115 6.33 6.48 -6.39
C GLU A 115 6.99 7.23 -5.22
N PRO A 116 8.11 6.73 -4.67
CA PRO A 116 8.84 7.41 -3.61
C PRO A 116 9.38 8.76 -4.07
N ILE A 117 9.25 9.78 -3.21
CA ILE A 117 9.82 11.11 -3.44
C ILE A 117 10.57 11.56 -2.18
N ASP A 118 11.79 12.03 -2.33
CA ASP A 118 12.54 12.72 -1.27
C ASP A 118 12.04 14.17 -1.23
N LEU A 119 11.14 14.50 -0.30
CA LEU A 119 10.54 15.84 -0.19
C LEU A 119 11.26 16.74 0.83
N ASN A 120 11.98 16.17 1.79
CA ASN A 120 12.75 16.96 2.77
C ASN A 120 14.21 17.21 2.34
N ASN A 121 14.64 16.64 1.20
CA ASN A 121 16.00 16.67 0.65
C ASN A 121 17.06 16.10 1.61
N ASP A 122 16.71 15.07 2.40
CA ASP A 122 17.65 14.39 3.28
C ASP A 122 18.48 13.28 2.58
N GLY A 123 18.14 12.97 1.32
CA GLY A 123 18.79 11.96 0.50
C GLY A 123 18.10 10.58 0.55
N THR A 124 16.99 10.46 1.27
CA THR A 124 16.13 9.26 1.35
C THR A 124 14.79 9.63 0.74
N ALA A 125 14.26 8.79 -0.15
CA ALA A 125 12.91 8.94 -0.66
C ALA A 125 11.96 7.93 0.00
N SER A 126 10.74 8.36 0.29
CA SER A 126 9.67 7.54 0.85
C SER A 126 8.42 7.59 -0.03
N ASP A 127 7.70 6.48 -0.10
CA ASP A 127 6.35 6.41 -0.65
C ASP A 127 5.31 6.98 0.33
N ASN A 128 5.62 7.03 1.62
CA ASN A 128 4.83 7.74 2.61
C ASN A 128 5.31 9.19 2.75
N PHE A 129 4.57 10.11 2.15
CA PHE A 129 4.92 11.53 2.11
C PHE A 129 4.89 12.20 3.49
N LEU A 130 4.22 11.63 4.49
CA LEU A 130 4.29 12.14 5.87
C LEU A 130 5.65 11.90 6.53
N ASP A 131 6.46 10.96 6.03
CA ASP A 131 7.84 10.80 6.49
C ASP A 131 8.78 11.86 5.88
N GLU A 132 8.30 12.53 4.83
CA GLU A 132 9.05 13.46 3.99
C GLU A 132 8.63 14.93 4.23
N MET A 133 7.63 15.17 5.10
CA MET A 133 7.18 16.51 5.47
C MET A 133 6.68 16.57 6.91
N ASP A 134 6.90 17.70 7.58
CA ASP A 134 6.40 17.97 8.94
C ASP A 134 4.99 18.60 8.94
N CYS A 135 4.24 18.45 7.84
CA CYS A 135 2.85 18.93 7.74
C CYS A 135 1.88 17.80 8.11
N TYR A 136 0.62 18.15 8.37
CA TYR A 136 -0.45 17.20 8.71
C TYR A 136 -0.17 16.41 10.00
N GLU A 137 0.46 17.06 10.99
CA GLU A 137 0.71 16.44 12.30
C GLU A 137 -0.54 16.46 13.19
N ASN A 138 -1.00 15.29 13.63
CA ASN A 138 -2.18 15.14 14.51
C ASN A 138 -3.51 15.44 13.83
N GLU A 139 -3.59 15.24 12.52
CA GLU A 139 -4.86 15.18 11.77
C GLU A 139 -5.72 14.03 12.28
N THR A 140 -6.98 14.29 12.63
CA THR A 140 -7.85 13.24 13.17
C THR A 140 -9.24 13.21 12.58
N ILE A 141 -9.84 12.02 12.57
CA ILE A 141 -11.27 11.83 12.41
C ILE A 141 -11.80 11.13 13.66
N VAL A 142 -12.81 11.70 14.30
CA VAL A 142 -13.50 11.12 15.45
C VAL A 142 -14.88 10.66 15.02
N PHE A 143 -15.18 9.36 15.19
CA PHE A 143 -16.49 8.79 14.90
C PHE A 143 -17.28 8.58 16.20
N ASP A 144 -18.47 9.15 16.26
CA ASP A 144 -19.40 9.01 17.38
C ASP A 144 -20.47 7.96 17.09
N ILE A 145 -20.96 7.33 18.17
CA ILE A 145 -21.97 6.26 18.12
C ILE A 145 -23.34 6.72 17.58
N ASP A 146 -23.58 8.03 17.56
CA ASP A 146 -24.84 8.61 17.05
C ASP A 146 -24.86 8.80 15.53
N GLY A 147 -23.80 8.37 14.84
CA GLY A 147 -23.64 8.50 13.38
C GLY A 147 -23.05 9.84 12.94
N THR A 148 -22.56 10.65 13.88
CA THR A 148 -21.79 11.87 13.58
C THR A 148 -20.29 11.62 13.64
N ALA A 149 -19.53 12.44 12.92
CA ALA A 149 -18.09 12.44 12.96
C ALA A 149 -17.54 13.87 12.89
N ILE A 150 -16.32 14.07 13.38
CA ILE A 150 -15.60 15.34 13.30
C ILE A 150 -14.21 15.06 12.71
N SER A 151 -13.90 15.70 11.59
CA SER A 151 -12.53 15.76 11.06
C SER A 151 -11.86 17.02 11.60
N MET A 152 -10.67 16.89 12.17
CA MET A 152 -9.84 18.00 12.62
C MET A 152 -8.64 18.13 11.69
N SER A 153 -8.54 19.28 11.05
CA SER A 153 -7.37 19.71 10.28
C SER A 153 -6.48 20.65 11.09
N THR A 154 -5.19 20.33 11.14
CA THR A 154 -4.16 21.07 11.88
C THR A 154 -3.21 21.82 10.96
N SER A 155 -3.09 21.40 9.71
CA SER A 155 -2.30 22.09 8.70
C SER A 155 -2.58 21.55 7.30
N TYR A 156 -2.23 22.34 6.28
CA TYR A 156 -2.06 21.84 4.93
C TYR A 156 -0.70 22.21 4.36
N ALA A 157 -0.19 21.36 3.46
CA ALA A 157 1.07 21.60 2.76
C ALA A 157 0.85 22.48 1.53
N SER A 158 1.55 23.60 1.48
CA SER A 158 1.68 24.47 0.31
C SER A 158 3.00 24.16 -0.40
N PHE A 159 2.91 23.71 -1.65
CA PHE A 159 4.10 23.38 -2.45
C PHE A 159 4.41 24.52 -3.43
N ILE A 160 5.63 25.02 -3.36
CA ILE A 160 6.15 26.04 -4.29
C ILE A 160 7.22 25.36 -5.16
N PHE A 161 7.03 25.39 -6.48
CA PHE A 161 7.95 24.79 -7.46
C PHE A 161 8.54 25.86 -8.38
N ASP A 162 9.85 25.79 -8.60
CA ASP A 162 10.60 26.61 -9.54
C ASP A 162 11.43 25.73 -10.46
N ILE A 163 11.26 25.88 -11.79
CA ILE A 163 12.10 25.19 -12.77
C ILE A 163 13.48 25.87 -12.80
N GLU A 164 14.55 25.07 -12.77
CA GLU A 164 15.90 25.59 -12.94
C GLU A 164 16.10 26.18 -14.34
N VAL A 165 16.58 27.41 -14.40
CA VAL A 165 16.73 28.18 -15.64
C VAL A 165 17.57 27.41 -16.67
N GLY A 166 16.97 27.11 -17.82
CA GLY A 166 17.64 26.43 -18.93
C GLY A 166 17.51 24.90 -18.92
N THR A 167 16.76 24.34 -17.97
CA THR A 167 16.36 22.92 -17.95
C THR A 167 14.87 22.77 -18.29
N THR A 168 14.43 21.54 -18.53
CA THR A 168 12.99 21.20 -18.72
C THR A 168 12.48 20.22 -17.67
N ASP A 169 13.39 19.71 -16.84
CA ASP A 169 13.22 18.53 -16.00
C ASP A 169 13.92 18.66 -14.63
N GLN A 170 14.60 19.78 -14.36
CA GLN A 170 15.15 20.08 -13.02
C GLN A 170 14.35 21.18 -12.37
N PHE A 171 13.96 20.96 -11.12
CA PHE A 171 13.16 21.89 -10.35
C PHE A 171 13.67 21.94 -8.91
N THR A 172 13.57 23.10 -8.31
CA THR A 172 13.66 23.29 -6.87
C THR A 172 12.26 23.43 -6.33
N TYR A 173 11.99 22.85 -5.17
CA TYR A 173 10.70 23.00 -4.52
C TYR A 173 10.88 23.37 -3.05
N THR A 174 9.86 23.97 -2.47
CA THR A 174 9.76 24.27 -1.04
C THR A 174 8.38 23.86 -0.57
N ILE A 175 8.35 23.20 0.59
CA ILE A 175 7.11 22.85 1.28
C ILE A 175 6.94 23.82 2.44
N GLU A 176 5.81 24.51 2.45
CA GLU A 176 5.40 25.37 3.55
C GLU A 176 4.18 24.72 4.23
N CYS A 177 4.29 24.39 5.52
CA CYS A 177 3.16 23.93 6.30
C CYS A 177 2.36 25.13 6.79
N GLU A 178 1.15 25.29 6.27
CA GLU A 178 0.21 26.31 6.71
C GLU A 178 -0.63 25.74 7.85
N PHE A 179 -0.34 26.17 9.08
CA PHE A 179 -1.04 25.67 10.27
C PHE A 179 -2.46 26.22 10.35
N GLU A 180 -3.38 25.34 10.67
CA GLU A 180 -4.79 25.64 10.91
C GLU A 180 -5.33 24.88 12.11
N ASP A 181 -6.56 25.19 12.50
CA ASP A 181 -7.32 24.45 13.51
C ASP A 181 -8.77 24.50 13.05
N GLU A 182 -9.06 23.69 12.05
CA GLU A 182 -10.37 23.62 11.42
C GLU A 182 -11.04 22.29 11.77
N ASN A 183 -12.29 22.38 12.21
CA ASN A 183 -13.11 21.20 12.47
C ASN A 183 -14.26 21.14 11.47
N THR A 184 -14.36 20.02 10.75
CA THR A 184 -15.43 19.72 9.82
C THR A 184 -16.36 18.70 10.42
N ASN A 185 -17.62 19.09 10.66
CA ASN A 185 -18.65 18.17 11.11
C ASN A 185 -19.16 17.33 9.94
N MET A 186 -19.28 16.03 10.15
CA MET A 186 -19.71 15.06 9.17
C MET A 186 -20.75 14.11 9.75
N THR A 187 -21.43 13.40 8.88
CA THR A 187 -22.18 12.18 9.24
C THR A 187 -21.51 10.98 8.61
N TRP A 188 -21.68 9.81 9.22
CA TRP A 188 -21.11 8.58 8.69
C TRP A 188 -22.10 7.43 8.68
N SER A 189 -21.88 6.50 7.75
CA SER A 189 -22.56 5.22 7.71
C SER A 189 -21.60 4.13 7.27
N GLN A 190 -21.84 2.89 7.69
CA GLN A 190 -20.99 1.77 7.34
C GLN A 190 -21.81 0.63 6.73
N SER A 191 -21.31 0.09 5.62
CA SER A 191 -21.83 -1.10 4.96
C SER A 191 -20.69 -2.08 4.71
N GLY A 192 -20.58 -3.10 5.55
CA GLY A 192 -19.42 -4.01 5.51
C GLY A 192 -18.14 -3.24 5.83
N ASN A 193 -17.17 -3.29 4.91
CA ASN A 193 -15.90 -2.59 5.05
C ASN A 193 -15.91 -1.18 4.45
N THR A 194 -17.01 -0.73 3.84
CA THR A 194 -17.10 0.63 3.32
C THR A 194 -17.69 1.55 4.36
N VAL A 195 -16.98 2.63 4.68
CA VAL A 195 -17.40 3.72 5.57
C VAL A 195 -17.61 4.95 4.70
N THR A 196 -18.85 5.42 4.63
CA THR A 196 -19.20 6.63 3.87
C THR A 196 -19.25 7.81 4.82
N LEU A 197 -18.49 8.87 4.53
CA LEU A 197 -18.50 10.16 5.21
C LEU A 197 -19.20 11.21 4.33
N ASP A 198 -20.06 12.02 4.93
CA ASP A 198 -20.79 13.11 4.28
C ASP A 198 -20.67 14.39 5.12
N ASP A 199 -19.99 15.41 4.58
CA ASP A 199 -19.82 16.74 5.20
C ASP A 199 -20.94 17.73 4.84
N GLY A 200 -21.95 17.28 4.08
CA GLY A 200 -23.05 18.08 3.55
C GLY A 200 -22.77 18.70 2.17
N THR A 201 -21.52 18.64 1.69
CA THR A 201 -21.08 19.13 0.37
C THR A 201 -20.53 18.02 -0.51
N THR A 202 -19.77 17.10 0.09
CA THR A 202 -19.07 16.01 -0.56
C THR A 202 -19.34 14.71 0.20
N VAL A 203 -19.45 13.62 -0.54
CA VAL A 203 -19.57 12.27 -0.01
C VAL A 203 -18.35 11.48 -0.42
N SER A 204 -17.70 10.85 0.55
CA SER A 204 -16.45 10.13 0.37
C SER A 204 -16.54 8.73 0.97
N ASP A 205 -16.13 7.73 0.20
CA ASP A 205 -16.10 6.34 0.64
C ASP A 205 -14.68 5.95 1.07
N PHE A 206 -14.56 5.52 2.32
CA PHE A 206 -13.37 4.96 2.92
C PHE A 206 -13.50 3.45 3.04
N ILE A 207 -12.35 2.77 3.07
CA ILE A 207 -12.25 1.33 3.28
C ILE A 207 -11.69 1.07 4.67
N LEU A 208 -12.47 0.37 5.49
CA LEU A 208 -12.10 -0.11 6.82
C LEU A 208 -11.48 -1.50 6.73
N ASN A 209 -10.28 -1.66 7.28
CA ASN A 209 -9.57 -2.92 7.39
C ASN A 209 -8.87 -3.03 8.75
N GLY A 210 -9.52 -3.71 9.70
CA GLY A 210 -9.02 -3.81 11.08
C GLY A 210 -8.97 -2.44 11.76
N ASN A 211 -7.76 -1.98 12.07
CA ASN A 211 -7.49 -0.67 12.68
C ASN A 211 -7.04 0.39 11.67
N GLN A 212 -7.17 0.15 10.37
CA GLN A 212 -6.86 1.09 9.31
C GLN A 212 -8.12 1.53 8.56
N LEU A 213 -8.24 2.81 8.30
CA LEU A 213 -9.28 3.44 7.50
C LEU A 213 -8.60 4.21 6.37
N SER A 214 -8.88 3.86 5.13
CA SER A 214 -8.18 4.44 3.98
C SER A 214 -9.10 5.01 2.92
N ILE A 215 -8.69 6.09 2.27
CA ILE A 215 -9.33 6.64 1.07
C ILE A 215 -8.32 6.77 -0.06
N PHE A 216 -8.75 6.38 -1.25
CA PHE A 216 -7.99 6.54 -2.49
C PHE A 216 -8.47 7.78 -3.24
N ILE A 217 -7.55 8.66 -3.59
CA ILE A 217 -7.79 9.90 -4.31
C ILE A 217 -7.02 9.83 -5.63
N PRO A 218 -7.69 9.60 -6.76
CA PRO A 218 -7.04 9.59 -8.06
C PRO A 218 -6.53 11.00 -8.40
N GLU A 219 -5.33 11.08 -8.96
CA GLU A 219 -4.62 12.34 -9.26
C GLU A 219 -4.58 13.31 -8.08
N GLY A 220 -4.59 12.79 -6.85
CA GLY A 220 -4.70 13.62 -5.66
C GLY A 220 -3.45 14.49 -5.42
N PHE A 221 -2.29 14.06 -5.89
CA PHE A 221 -1.09 14.88 -5.91
C PHE A 221 -1.01 15.57 -7.26
N PHE A 222 -0.91 16.90 -7.27
CA PHE A 222 -0.84 17.69 -8.49
C PHE A 222 0.24 18.76 -8.34
N ALA A 223 1.25 18.73 -9.20
CA ALA A 223 2.27 19.77 -9.29
C ALA A 223 2.39 20.32 -10.71
N PHE A 224 2.67 21.61 -10.82
CA PHE A 224 2.78 22.30 -12.11
C PHE A 224 3.92 23.31 -12.09
N SER A 225 4.51 23.55 -13.27
CA SER A 225 5.52 24.60 -13.45
C SER A 225 4.91 25.99 -13.29
N SER A 226 5.72 26.97 -12.90
CA SER A 226 5.27 28.36 -12.73
C SER A 226 4.66 29.00 -13.99
N ASP A 227 4.97 28.47 -15.18
CA ASP A 227 4.38 28.85 -16.47
C ASP A 227 3.24 27.92 -16.95
N PHE A 228 2.85 26.93 -16.14
CA PHE A 228 1.82 25.92 -16.39
C PHE A 228 2.05 25.07 -17.65
N THR A 229 3.28 24.94 -18.12
CA THR A 229 3.62 24.14 -19.31
C THR A 229 3.95 22.69 -18.99
N ALA A 230 4.34 22.39 -17.75
CA ALA A 230 4.55 21.03 -17.25
C ALA A 230 3.62 20.76 -16.07
N THR A 231 3.02 19.57 -16.05
CA THR A 231 2.15 19.09 -14.97
C THR A 231 2.52 17.65 -14.65
N THR A 232 2.60 17.31 -13.37
CA THR A 232 2.74 15.94 -12.90
C THR A 232 1.62 15.65 -11.89
N THR A 233 1.09 14.44 -11.99
CA THR A 233 0.04 13.95 -11.10
C THR A 233 0.40 12.58 -10.59
N GLN A 234 -0.01 12.27 -9.37
CA GLN A 234 0.05 10.93 -8.81
C GLN A 234 -1.21 10.63 -8.02
N ASP A 235 -1.59 9.36 -8.02
CA ASP A 235 -2.65 8.88 -7.16
C ASP A 235 -2.18 8.89 -5.69
N LEU A 236 -3.11 9.11 -4.77
CA LEU A 236 -2.82 9.19 -3.34
C LEU A 236 -3.72 8.25 -2.56
N THR A 237 -3.16 7.62 -1.53
CA THR A 237 -3.94 6.92 -0.51
C THR A 237 -3.66 7.51 0.86
N PHE A 238 -4.70 8.05 1.49
CA PHE A 238 -4.63 8.50 2.88
C PHE A 238 -4.99 7.33 3.78
N VAL A 239 -4.20 7.11 4.84
CA VAL A 239 -4.42 6.03 5.79
C VAL A 239 -4.48 6.59 7.20
N TYR A 240 -5.63 6.39 7.84
CA TYR A 240 -5.84 6.69 9.24
C TYR A 240 -5.72 5.41 10.08
N THR A 241 -5.05 5.51 11.22
CA THR A 241 -4.92 4.42 12.19
C THR A 241 -5.69 4.73 13.47
N LYS A 242 -6.46 3.75 13.93
CA LYS A 242 -7.22 3.85 15.18
C LYS A 242 -6.30 4.00 16.40
N GLN A 243 -6.63 4.92 17.30
CA GLN A 243 -5.87 5.23 18.54
C GLN A 243 -6.36 4.44 19.76
#